data_AF-A0A7V9KIC7-F1
#
_entry.id   AF-A0A7V9KIC7-F1
#
_cell.length_a   1.000
_cell.length_b   1.000
_cell.length_c   1.000
_cell.angle_alpha   90.00
_cell.angle_beta   90.00
_cell.angle_gamma   90.00
#
_symmetry.space_group_name_H-M   'P 1'
#
loop_
_entity.id
_entity.type
_entity.pdbx_description
1 polymer ?
#
loop_
_entity_poly.entity_id
_entity_poly.type
_entity_poly.pdbx_seq_one_letter_code
_entity_poly.pdbx_strand_id
1 'polypeptide(L)'
;MADLPPQSQTNQSSPPLGPSLDLAEAGTLTVKLLLSLAAWYRANGEYESAHALLELTATRSESQQLAQERAALALAVGNPAEAVRILTEIAGEKDTLSASIAVGRCQLELGDLAAA
;
A
#
# COMPACT_ATOMS: atom_id res chain seq x y z
N MET A 1 -4.08 37.64 48.11
CA MET A 1 -3.08 37.06 47.20
C MET A 1 -3.29 35.56 47.22
N ALA A 2 -3.98 35.02 46.22
CA ALA A 2 -4.19 33.58 46.08
C ALA A 2 -3.28 33.08 44.96
N ASP A 3 -2.43 32.12 45.31
CA ASP A 3 -1.49 31.43 44.44
C ASP A 3 -2.25 30.50 43.48
N LEU A 4 -2.01 30.62 42.17
CA LEU A 4 -2.54 29.72 41.15
C LEU A 4 -1.42 28.76 40.74
N PRO A 5 -1.62 27.43 40.78
CA PRO A 5 -0.58 26.50 40.40
C PRO A 5 -0.35 26.50 38.88
N PRO A 6 0.87 26.20 38.42
CA PRO A 6 1.22 26.19 37.00
C PRO A 6 0.46 25.08 36.28
N GLN A 7 -0.31 25.46 35.26
CA GLN A 7 -0.97 24.54 34.34
C GLN A 7 0.12 23.77 33.58
N SER A 8 0.36 22.51 33.97
CA SER A 8 1.15 21.56 33.20
C SER A 8 0.51 21.42 31.83
N GLN A 9 1.14 22.02 30.81
CA GLN A 9 0.83 21.77 29.42
C GLN A 9 1.13 20.29 29.15
N THR A 10 0.10 19.46 29.29
CA THR A 10 0.12 18.11 28.76
C THR A 10 0.15 18.29 27.25
N ASN A 11 1.34 18.11 26.69
CA ASN A 11 1.57 17.98 25.26
C ASN A 11 0.82 16.71 24.83
N GLN A 12 -0.48 16.83 24.61
CA GLN A 12 -1.33 15.76 24.10
C GLN A 12 -1.00 15.60 22.63
N SER A 13 0.14 14.96 22.36
CA SER A 13 0.39 14.31 21.08
C SER A 13 -0.77 13.36 20.87
N SER A 14 -1.66 13.72 19.94
CA SER A 14 -2.82 12.89 19.60
C SER A 14 -2.35 11.47 19.30
N PRO A 15 -3.00 10.43 19.82
CA PRO A 15 -2.62 9.06 19.49
C PRO A 15 -2.71 8.87 17.98
N PRO A 16 -1.84 8.03 17.37
CA PRO A 16 -1.94 7.74 15.95
C PRO A 16 -3.36 7.23 15.65
N LEU A 17 -4.06 7.94 14.76
CA LEU A 17 -5.40 7.58 14.29
C LEU A 17 -5.25 6.44 13.28
N GLY A 18 -4.94 5.24 13.78
CA GLY A 18 -4.72 4.07 12.94
C GLY A 18 -4.73 2.75 13.71
N PRO A 19 -5.00 1.62 13.03
CA PRO A 19 -4.85 0.30 13.63
C PRO A 19 -3.38 0.03 13.94
N SER A 20 -3.02 -0.03 15.22
CA SER A 20 -1.70 -0.50 15.66
C SER A 20 -1.72 -2.02 15.75
N LEU A 21 -1.17 -2.70 14.75
CA LEU A 21 -1.04 -4.16 14.69
C LEU A 21 0.42 -4.50 14.44
N ASP A 22 0.96 -5.45 15.20
CA ASP A 22 2.26 -6.03 14.85
C ASP A 22 2.12 -7.06 13.70
N LEU A 23 3.26 -7.44 13.10
CA LEU A 23 3.25 -8.40 11.98
C LEU A 23 2.81 -9.81 12.40
N ALA A 24 2.96 -10.18 13.67
CA ALA A 24 2.54 -11.48 14.17
C ALA A 24 1.00 -11.55 14.30
N GLU A 25 0.38 -10.49 14.83
CA GLU A 25 -1.06 -10.30 14.90
C GLU A 25 -1.67 -10.21 13.50
N ALA A 26 -1.06 -9.43 12.60
CA ALA A 26 -1.45 -9.38 11.19
C ALA A 26 -1.38 -10.78 10.55
N GLY A 27 -0.42 -11.61 10.97
CA GLY A 27 -0.28 -13.01 10.57
C GLY A 27 -1.54 -13.85 10.79
N THR A 28 -2.42 -13.48 11.70
CA THR A 28 -3.67 -14.23 11.96
C THR A 28 -4.83 -13.83 11.05
N LEU A 29 -4.69 -12.73 10.31
CA LEU A 29 -5.76 -12.17 9.48
C LEU A 29 -5.94 -12.93 8.15
N THR A 30 -7.13 -12.79 7.58
CA THR A 30 -7.40 -13.28 6.22
C THR A 30 -6.63 -12.45 5.19
N VAL A 31 -6.32 -13.07 4.03
CA VAL A 31 -5.67 -12.38 2.90
C VAL A 31 -6.40 -11.09 2.51
N LYS A 32 -7.74 -11.10 2.51
CA LYS A 32 -8.54 -9.93 2.16
C LYS A 32 -8.31 -8.77 3.15
N LEU A 33 -8.26 -9.07 4.45
CA LEU A 33 -8.01 -8.05 5.48
C LEU A 33 -6.57 -7.53 5.41
N LEU A 34 -5.59 -8.40 5.15
CA LEU A 34 -4.20 -7.99 4.94
C LEU A 34 -4.06 -7.01 3.77
N LEU A 35 -4.69 -7.30 2.63
CA LEU A 35 -4.68 -6.41 1.47
C LEU A 35 -5.36 -5.07 1.76
N SER A 36 -6.50 -5.07 2.46
CA SER A 36 -7.16 -3.83 2.87
C SER A 36 -6.31 -2.99 3.82
N LEU A 37 -5.61 -3.63 4.76
CA LEU A 37 -4.73 -2.95 5.70
C LEU A 37 -3.48 -2.39 5.01
N ALA A 38 -2.89 -3.14 4.07
CA ALA A 38 -1.77 -2.66 3.25
C ALA A 38 -2.17 -1.42 2.42
N ALA A 39 -3.35 -1.44 1.79
CA ALA A 39 -3.89 -0.31 1.05
C ALA A 39 -4.09 0.92 1.95
N TRP A 40 -4.56 0.73 3.18
CA TRP A 40 -4.70 1.80 4.17
C TRP A 40 -3.34 2.40 4.56
N TYR A 41 -2.35 1.56 4.90
CA TYR A 41 -1.00 2.04 5.23
C TYR A 41 -0.38 2.81 4.06
N ARG A 42 -0.50 2.29 2.83
CA ARG A 42 -0.06 2.99 1.62
C ARG A 42 -0.74 4.36 1.46
N ALA A 43 -2.05 4.44 1.67
CA ALA A 43 -2.79 5.70 1.54
C ALA A 43 -2.39 6.75 2.60
N ASN A 44 -1.89 6.31 3.75
CA ASN A 44 -1.39 7.17 4.82
C ASN A 44 0.12 7.47 4.71
N GLY A 45 0.79 6.97 3.67
CA GLY A 45 2.23 7.16 3.47
C GLY A 45 3.12 6.20 4.26
N GLU A 46 2.56 5.23 4.97
CA GLU A 46 3.28 4.22 5.73
C GLU A 46 3.72 3.06 4.81
N TYR A 47 4.62 3.35 3.89
CA TYR A 47 4.98 2.42 2.81
C TYR A 47 5.71 1.16 3.29
N GLU A 48 6.52 1.26 4.35
CA GLU A 48 7.21 0.10 4.94
C GLU A 48 6.21 -0.91 5.54
N SER A 49 5.22 -0.42 6.29
CA SER A 49 4.14 -1.24 6.86
C SER A 49 3.31 -1.89 5.75
N ALA A 50 2.97 -1.13 4.70
CA ALA A 50 2.28 -1.65 3.54
C ALA A 50 3.08 -2.76 2.85
N HIS A 51 4.37 -2.55 2.61
CA HIS A 51 5.27 -3.52 1.99
C HIS A 51 5.32 -4.83 2.77
N ALA A 52 5.55 -4.75 4.09
CA ALA A 52 5.63 -5.93 4.95
C ALA A 52 4.34 -6.78 4.93
N LEU A 53 3.17 -6.13 4.88
CA LEU A 53 1.89 -6.85 4.77
C LEU A 53 1.68 -7.49 3.39
N LEU A 54 2.14 -6.85 2.32
CA LEU A 54 2.04 -7.42 0.97
C LEU A 54 2.97 -8.63 0.83
N GLU A 55 4.19 -8.59 1.37
CA GLU A 55 5.10 -9.74 1.40
C GLU A 55 4.52 -10.89 2.24
N LEU A 56 3.96 -10.59 3.42
CA LEU A 56 3.25 -11.59 4.24
C LEU A 56 2.04 -12.20 3.51
N THR A 57 1.37 -11.42 2.66
CA THR A 57 0.25 -11.89 1.87
C THR A 57 0.72 -12.80 0.72
N ALA A 58 1.83 -12.45 0.08
CA ALA A 58 2.45 -13.22 -1.00
C ALA A 58 2.83 -14.64 -0.57
N THR A 59 3.21 -14.85 0.70
CA THR A 59 3.49 -16.21 1.22
C THR A 59 2.26 -17.12 1.28
N ARG A 60 1.04 -16.57 1.16
CA ARG A 60 -0.23 -17.31 1.30
C ARG A 60 -0.90 -17.56 -0.03
N SER A 61 -0.96 -16.54 -0.88
CA SER A 61 -1.58 -16.63 -2.20
C SER A 61 -1.11 -15.47 -3.05
N GLU A 62 -0.60 -15.80 -4.24
CA GLU A 62 -0.44 -14.80 -5.30
C GLU A 62 -1.82 -14.56 -5.94
N SER A 63 -2.26 -13.31 -5.98
CA SER A 63 -3.58 -12.95 -6.50
C SER A 63 -3.49 -11.66 -7.32
N GLN A 64 -4.43 -11.47 -8.25
CA GLN A 64 -4.45 -10.26 -9.07
C GLN A 64 -4.55 -8.99 -8.20
N GLN A 65 -5.31 -9.05 -7.10
CA GLN A 65 -5.45 -7.94 -6.17
C GLN A 65 -4.13 -7.65 -5.43
N LEU A 66 -3.38 -8.70 -5.04
CA LEU A 66 -2.05 -8.54 -4.44
C LEU A 66 -1.09 -7.85 -5.42
N ALA A 67 -1.00 -8.33 -6.66
CA ALA A 67 -0.18 -7.72 -7.69
C ALA A 67 -0.55 -6.25 -7.95
N GLN A 68 -1.85 -5.93 -7.99
CA GLN A 68 -2.33 -4.55 -8.12
C GLN A 68 -1.91 -3.66 -6.94
N GLU A 69 -2.00 -4.14 -5.70
CA GLU A 69 -1.55 -3.35 -4.54
C GLU A 69 -0.02 -3.21 -4.50
N ARG A 70 0.75 -4.23 -4.93
CA ARG A 70 2.21 -4.12 -5.08
C ARG A 70 2.59 -3.07 -6.12
N ALA A 71 1.93 -3.08 -7.27
CA ALA A 71 2.13 -2.04 -8.29
C ALA A 71 1.73 -0.64 -7.78
N ALA A 72 0.60 -0.52 -7.07
CA ALA A 72 0.18 0.74 -6.48
C ALA A 72 1.18 1.26 -5.42
N LEU A 73 1.76 0.38 -4.62
CA LEU A 73 2.82 0.73 -3.67
C LEU A 73 4.09 1.18 -4.41
N ALA A 74 4.51 0.45 -5.46
CA ALA A 74 5.66 0.81 -6.27
C ALA A 74 5.52 2.20 -6.89
N LEU A 75 4.34 2.56 -7.40
CA LEU A 75 4.05 3.94 -7.85
C LEU A 75 4.18 4.95 -6.71
N ALA A 76 3.60 4.65 -5.55
CA ALA A 76 3.58 5.56 -4.40
C ALA A 76 5.00 5.87 -3.86
N VAL A 77 5.92 4.91 -3.94
CA VAL A 77 7.33 5.09 -3.53
C VAL A 77 8.23 5.61 -4.67
N GLY A 78 7.65 5.97 -5.82
CA GLY A 78 8.40 6.55 -6.94
C GLY A 78 9.18 5.53 -7.78
N ASN A 79 8.76 4.25 -7.79
CA ASN A 79 9.31 3.20 -8.63
C ASN A 79 8.32 2.73 -9.71
N PRO A 80 8.09 3.56 -10.74
CA PRO A 80 7.10 3.26 -11.77
C PRO A 80 7.51 2.12 -12.72
N ALA A 81 8.80 1.90 -12.91
CA ALA A 81 9.29 0.80 -13.75
C ALA A 81 8.86 -0.56 -13.17
N GLU A 82 8.96 -0.71 -11.84
CA GLU A 82 8.50 -1.90 -11.14
C GLU A 82 6.98 -2.07 -11.20
N ALA A 83 6.24 -0.97 -11.05
CA ALA A 83 4.77 -1.00 -11.19
C ALA A 83 4.33 -1.49 -12.58
N VAL A 84 4.95 -0.96 -13.64
CA VAL A 84 4.67 -1.38 -15.02
C VAL A 84 5.00 -2.85 -15.21
N ARG A 85 6.18 -3.30 -14.74
CA ARG A 85 6.59 -4.71 -14.82
C ARG A 85 5.54 -5.66 -14.22
N ILE A 86 5.11 -5.38 -12.99
CA ILE A 86 4.10 -6.19 -12.30
C ILE A 86 2.77 -6.20 -13.05
N LEU A 87 2.30 -5.03 -13.51
CA LEU A 87 1.02 -4.91 -14.22
C LEU A 87 1.05 -5.60 -15.59
N THR A 88 2.18 -5.55 -16.30
CA THR A 88 2.36 -6.25 -17.57
C THR A 88 2.36 -7.76 -17.39
N GLU A 89 3.01 -8.27 -16.33
CA GLU A 89 3.02 -9.70 -16.01
C GLU A 89 1.60 -10.23 -15.79
N ILE A 90 0.78 -9.57 -14.96
CA ILE A 90 -0.61 -10.00 -14.73
C ILE A 90 -1.53 -9.80 -15.93
N ALA A 91 -1.24 -8.81 -16.80
CA ALA A 91 -1.98 -8.62 -18.05
C ALA A 91 -1.72 -9.80 -19.01
N GLY A 92 -0.46 -10.24 -19.11
CA GLY A 92 -0.06 -11.36 -19.96
C GLY A 92 -0.51 -12.74 -19.45
N GLU A 93 -0.55 -12.95 -18.13
CA GLU A 93 -0.92 -14.26 -17.56
C GLU A 93 -2.41 -14.61 -17.68
N LYS A 94 -3.29 -13.60 -17.57
CA LYS A 94 -4.75 -13.81 -17.46
C LYS A 94 -5.56 -13.11 -18.54
N ASP A 95 -4.91 -12.43 -19.48
CA ASP A 95 -5.55 -11.66 -20.55
C ASP A 95 -6.62 -10.69 -20.00
N THR A 96 -6.32 -10.06 -18.87
CA THR A 96 -7.31 -9.25 -18.14
C THR A 96 -7.32 -7.82 -18.63
N LEU A 97 -8.45 -7.41 -19.21
CA LEU A 97 -8.68 -6.02 -19.66
C LEU A 97 -8.38 -4.99 -18.55
N SER A 98 -8.69 -5.31 -17.29
CA SER A 98 -8.42 -4.43 -16.15
C SER A 98 -6.92 -4.22 -15.89
N ALA A 99 -6.09 -5.27 -16.06
CA ALA A 99 -4.65 -5.14 -15.95
C ALA A 99 -4.08 -4.33 -17.13
N SER A 100 -4.54 -4.59 -18.35
CA SER A 100 -4.11 -3.84 -19.53
C SER A 100 -4.44 -2.35 -19.43
N ILE A 101 -5.62 -2.00 -18.89
CA ILE A 101 -5.97 -0.60 -18.59
C ILE A 101 -5.03 0.00 -17.53
N ALA A 102 -4.69 -0.76 -16.48
CA ALA A 102 -3.78 -0.29 -15.44
C ALA A 102 -2.36 -0.04 -15.99
N VAL A 103 -1.85 -0.93 -16.84
CA VAL A 103 -0.58 -0.74 -17.57
C VAL A 103 -0.64 0.55 -18.40
N GLY A 104 -1.67 0.69 -19.24
CA GLY A 104 -1.81 1.85 -20.11
C GLY A 104 -1.89 3.17 -19.34
N ARG A 105 -2.59 3.19 -18.19
CA ARG A 105 -2.63 4.37 -17.32
C ARG A 105 -1.26 4.70 -16.74
N CYS A 106 -0.51 3.70 -16.25
CA CYS A 106 0.83 3.93 -15.72
C CYS A 106 1.75 4.51 -16.81
N GLN A 107 1.72 3.96 -18.02
CA GLN A 107 2.52 4.45 -19.15
C GLN A 107 2.18 5.90 -19.54
N LEU A 108 0.90 6.25 -19.57
CA LEU A 108 0.44 7.62 -19.84
C LEU A 108 0.92 8.61 -18.78
N GLU A 109 0.86 8.25 -17.49
CA GLU A 109 1.33 9.08 -16.38
C GLU A 109 2.86 9.30 -16.43
N LEU A 110 3.60 8.37 -17.03
CA LEU A 110 5.06 8.43 -17.16
C LEU A 110 5.55 9.10 -18.44
N GLY A 111 4.65 9.38 -19.39
CA GLY A 111 5.00 9.98 -20.68
C GLY A 111 5.66 9.01 -21.66
N ASP A 112 5.68 7.71 -21.37
CA ASP A 112 6.27 6.69 -22.24
C ASP A 112 5.21 6.13 -23.19
N LEU A 113 5.18 6.68 -24.42
CA LEU A 113 4.29 6.24 -25.51
C LEU A 113 4.91 5.13 -26.40
N ALA A 114 5.91 4.40 -25.91
CA ALA A 114 6.63 3.43 -26.73
C ALA A 114 5.97 2.03 -26.77
N ALA A 115 4.68 1.95 -27.09
CA ALA A 115 4.01 0.77 -27.67
C ALA A 115 2.49 1.04 -27.81
N ALA A 116 2.12 1.80 -28.85
CA ALA A 116 0.80 1.73 -29.45
C ALA A 116 0.83 0.77 -30.65
#